data_AF-A0A3N7H816-F1
#
_entry.id   AF-A0A3N7H816-F1
#
_cell.length_a   1.000
_cell.length_b   1.000
_cell.length_c   1.000
_cell.angle_alpha   90.00
_cell.angle_beta   90.00
_cell.angle_gamma   90.00
#
_symmetry.space_group_name_H-M   'P 1'
#
loop_
_entity.id
_entity.type
_entity.pdbx_description
1 polymer ?
#
loop_
_entity_poly.entity_id
_entity_poly.type
_entity_poly.pdbx_seq_one_letter_code
_entity_poly.pdbx_strand_id
1 'polypeptide(L)'
;MHNFLASAFSLVEHTRNYYKKHYDNESAKFPEYQPEVDKRFANNPLANFVKCFRQYMQHFQPSFISYQSNLTESPEGLKAKIILTNDNIMLFKGWNSKAKQYIEGLNGDLNILVMIDDYHTLVAEFYQWFIKRQGEIHKEEVSTLLKMERNLKEQKLREMISHFTTSKTFNNEAFLNAVRDMYNQESKRKFDNLSYQKQLEEMIFSLKANGFINKFQEKEIRERFEV
;
A
#
# COMPACT_ATOMS: atom_id res chain seq x y z
N MET A 1 -6.21 -17.92 -16.32
CA MET A 1 -4.93 -17.60 -16.99
C MET A 1 -4.88 -16.20 -17.59
N HIS A 2 -5.73 -15.88 -18.57
CA HIS A 2 -5.73 -14.55 -19.20
C HIS A 2 -5.79 -13.39 -18.20
N ASN A 3 -6.70 -13.45 -17.22
CA ASN A 3 -6.87 -12.40 -16.22
C ASN A 3 -5.61 -12.21 -15.36
N PHE A 4 -4.97 -13.30 -14.91
CA PHE A 4 -3.73 -13.22 -14.15
C PHE A 4 -2.62 -12.52 -14.93
N LEU A 5 -2.36 -12.97 -16.17
CA LEU A 5 -1.32 -12.41 -17.02
C LEU A 5 -1.59 -10.93 -17.37
N ALA A 6 -2.86 -10.59 -17.60
CA ALA A 6 -3.27 -9.21 -17.85
C ALA A 6 -3.06 -8.33 -16.61
N SER A 7 -3.57 -8.74 -15.45
CA SER A 7 -3.46 -7.99 -14.20
C SER A 7 -2.01 -7.79 -13.76
N ALA A 8 -1.19 -8.85 -13.80
CA ALA A 8 0.21 -8.75 -13.41
C ALA A 8 1.02 -7.81 -14.34
N PHE A 9 0.73 -7.83 -15.64
CA PHE A 9 1.37 -6.93 -16.59
C PHE A 9 0.90 -5.47 -16.42
N SER A 10 -0.39 -5.26 -16.23
CA SER A 10 -0.95 -3.93 -15.93
C SER A 10 -0.32 -3.32 -14.69
N LEU A 11 -0.11 -4.13 -13.66
CA LEU A 11 0.55 -3.71 -12.43
C LEU A 11 1.98 -3.22 -12.73
N VAL A 12 2.83 -4.08 -13.31
CA VAL A 12 4.22 -3.72 -13.69
C VAL A 12 4.29 -2.46 -14.56
N GLU A 13 3.42 -2.35 -15.56
CA GLU A 13 3.34 -1.18 -16.44
C GLU A 13 2.92 0.10 -15.71
N HIS A 14 1.94 -0.01 -14.81
CA HIS A 14 1.53 1.12 -13.97
C HIS A 14 2.72 1.64 -13.17
N THR A 15 3.49 0.77 -12.51
CA THR A 15 4.67 1.21 -11.73
C THR A 15 5.76 1.79 -12.60
N ARG A 16 6.00 1.25 -13.80
CA ARG A 16 6.93 1.83 -14.75
C ARG A 16 6.52 3.25 -15.17
N ASN A 17 5.24 3.45 -15.47
CA ASN A 17 4.73 4.77 -15.85
C ASN A 17 4.73 5.74 -14.67
N TYR A 18 4.43 5.25 -13.46
CA TYR A 18 4.58 6.03 -12.24
C TYR A 18 6.03 6.50 -12.07
N TYR A 19 7.00 5.61 -12.23
CA TYR A 19 8.41 5.97 -12.16
C TYR A 19 8.78 7.03 -13.20
N LYS A 20 8.39 6.81 -14.46
CA LYS A 20 8.65 7.78 -15.55
C LYS A 20 8.06 9.16 -15.27
N LYS A 21 6.87 9.20 -14.67
CA LYS A 21 6.21 10.47 -14.37
C LYS A 21 6.85 11.23 -13.22
N HIS A 22 7.33 10.51 -12.20
CA HIS A 22 7.71 11.11 -10.93
C HIS A 22 9.22 11.13 -10.65
N TYR A 23 10.02 10.31 -11.34
CA TYR A 23 11.45 10.17 -11.08
C TYR A 23 12.34 10.25 -12.31
N ASP A 24 11.82 10.19 -13.55
CA ASP A 24 12.68 10.19 -14.75
C ASP A 24 13.47 11.50 -14.90
N ASN A 25 12.81 12.63 -14.64
CA ASN A 25 13.45 13.95 -14.63
C ASN A 25 14.35 14.16 -13.41
N GLU A 26 14.20 13.33 -12.38
CA GLU A 26 14.96 13.36 -11.13
C GLU A 26 15.69 12.03 -10.93
N SER A 27 16.22 11.43 -12.00
CA SER A 27 16.79 10.07 -11.98
C SER A 27 17.87 9.89 -10.92
N ALA A 28 18.54 10.97 -10.51
CA ALA A 28 19.47 11.02 -9.40
C ALA A 28 18.87 10.66 -8.02
N LYS A 29 17.55 10.83 -7.80
CA LYS A 29 16.87 10.49 -6.55
C LYS A 29 16.51 9.01 -6.44
N PHE A 30 16.43 8.29 -7.56
CA PHE A 30 16.12 6.87 -7.57
C PHE A 30 16.97 6.08 -8.59
N PRO A 31 18.31 6.13 -8.47
CA PRO A 31 19.22 5.55 -9.46
C PRO A 31 19.18 4.02 -9.50
N GLU A 32 18.73 3.36 -8.42
CA GLU A 32 18.69 1.90 -8.33
C GLU A 32 17.50 1.28 -9.09
N TYR A 33 16.56 2.10 -9.59
CA TYR A 33 15.36 1.62 -10.24
C TYR A 33 15.61 0.77 -11.48
N GLN A 34 16.32 1.32 -12.47
CA GLN A 34 16.56 0.59 -13.72
C GLN A 34 17.39 -0.69 -13.47
N PRO A 35 18.46 -0.69 -12.66
CA PRO A 35 19.16 -1.91 -12.27
C PRO A 35 18.26 -3.00 -11.66
N GLU A 36 17.33 -2.65 -10.75
CA GLU A 36 16.42 -3.62 -10.15
C GLU A 36 15.35 -4.12 -11.14
N VAL A 37 14.87 -3.25 -12.04
CA VAL A 37 13.99 -3.66 -13.15
C VAL A 37 14.72 -4.62 -14.09
N ASP A 38 15.97 -4.33 -14.43
CA ASP A 38 16.76 -5.17 -15.32
C ASP A 38 17.03 -6.53 -14.69
N LYS A 39 17.41 -6.56 -13.41
CA LYS A 39 17.64 -7.79 -12.65
C LYS A 39 16.39 -8.65 -12.54
N ARG A 40 15.25 -8.07 -12.14
CA ARG A 40 14.03 -8.83 -11.83
C ARG A 40 13.18 -9.14 -13.05
N PHE A 41 13.21 -8.30 -14.09
CA PHE A 41 12.34 -8.44 -15.26
C PHE A 41 13.10 -8.58 -16.57
N ALA A 42 13.96 -7.62 -16.94
CA ALA A 42 14.56 -7.60 -18.28
C ALA A 42 15.49 -8.79 -18.53
N ASN A 43 16.31 -9.15 -17.54
CA ASN A 43 17.30 -10.22 -17.62
C ASN A 43 16.82 -11.54 -17.00
N ASN A 44 15.64 -11.56 -16.38
CA ASN A 44 15.06 -12.73 -15.74
C ASN A 44 14.33 -13.64 -16.76
N PRO A 45 14.71 -14.92 -16.89
CA PRO A 45 14.08 -15.86 -17.82
C PRO A 45 12.58 -16.06 -17.58
N LEU A 46 12.15 -16.27 -16.34
CA LEU A 46 10.75 -16.46 -15.97
C LEU A 46 9.90 -15.23 -16.34
N ALA A 47 10.34 -14.03 -15.98
CA ALA A 47 9.60 -12.80 -16.29
C ALA A 47 9.43 -12.60 -17.81
N ASN A 48 10.47 -12.90 -18.58
CA ASN A 48 10.40 -12.87 -20.05
C ASN A 48 9.49 -13.95 -20.62
N PHE A 49 9.53 -15.16 -20.05
CA PHE A 49 8.60 -16.22 -20.40
C PHE A 49 7.16 -15.78 -20.19
N VAL A 50 6.80 -15.28 -19.00
CA VAL A 50 5.45 -14.81 -18.68
C VAL A 50 4.99 -13.69 -19.61
N LYS A 51 5.89 -12.76 -19.97
CA LYS A 51 5.61 -11.69 -20.93
C LYS A 51 5.27 -12.24 -22.32
N CYS A 52 6.07 -13.16 -22.84
CA CYS A 52 5.79 -13.83 -24.12
C CYS A 52 4.55 -14.74 -24.01
N PHE A 53 4.31 -15.36 -22.85
CA PHE A 53 3.19 -16.24 -22.61
C PHE A 53 1.85 -15.50 -22.64
N ARG A 54 1.82 -14.25 -22.19
CA ARG A 54 0.68 -13.35 -22.41
C ARG A 54 0.38 -13.20 -23.91
N GLN A 55 1.39 -12.97 -24.74
CA GLN A 55 1.19 -12.84 -26.19
C GLN A 55 0.69 -14.14 -26.82
N TYR A 56 1.26 -15.28 -26.41
CA TYR A 56 0.80 -16.60 -26.82
C TYR A 56 -0.69 -16.80 -26.51
N MET A 57 -1.08 -16.55 -25.25
CA MET A 57 -2.46 -16.71 -24.77
C MET A 57 -3.45 -15.74 -25.41
N GLN A 58 -3.01 -14.54 -25.79
CA GLN A 58 -3.89 -13.50 -26.34
C GLN A 58 -4.01 -13.52 -27.86
N HIS A 59 -2.96 -13.96 -28.57
CA HIS A 59 -2.85 -13.73 -30.01
C HIS A 59 -2.49 -14.95 -30.85
N PHE A 60 -2.13 -16.09 -30.23
CA PHE A 60 -1.74 -17.27 -30.99
C PHE A 60 -2.81 -18.36 -30.95
N GLN A 61 -3.06 -18.94 -29.78
CA GLN A 61 -4.12 -19.92 -29.59
C GLN A 61 -4.65 -19.87 -28.15
N PRO A 62 -5.95 -20.19 -27.92
CA PRO A 62 -6.39 -20.61 -26.60
C PRO A 62 -5.58 -21.86 -26.25
N SER A 63 -4.72 -21.76 -25.25
CA SER A 63 -3.87 -22.86 -24.82
C SER A 63 -4.70 -24.10 -24.49
N PHE A 64 -4.33 -25.24 -25.06
CA PHE A 64 -4.78 -26.55 -24.59
C PHE A 64 -4.11 -26.84 -23.25
N ILE A 65 -4.69 -26.28 -22.19
CA ILE A 65 -4.29 -26.56 -20.82
C ILE A 65 -4.79 -27.95 -20.47
N SER A 66 -3.88 -28.83 -20.07
CA SER A 66 -4.22 -30.18 -19.64
C SER A 66 -4.28 -30.24 -18.11
N TYR A 67 -5.21 -31.04 -17.60
CA TYR A 67 -5.30 -31.37 -16.19
C TYR A 67 -4.64 -32.73 -15.98
N GLN A 68 -3.64 -32.80 -15.11
CA GLN A 68 -3.01 -34.04 -14.71
C GLN A 68 -3.28 -34.28 -13.22
N SER A 69 -3.77 -35.46 -12.87
CA SER A 69 -3.99 -35.85 -11.48
C SER A 69 -3.37 -37.20 -11.21
N ASN A 70 -2.56 -37.26 -10.16
CA ASN A 70 -2.00 -38.51 -9.66
C ASN A 70 -2.62 -38.82 -8.30
N LEU A 71 -3.27 -39.98 -8.21
CA LEU A 71 -3.68 -40.54 -6.93
C LEU A 71 -2.43 -41.09 -6.24
N THR A 72 -2.09 -40.57 -5.07
CA THR A 72 -0.95 -41.04 -4.28
C THR A 72 -1.46 -41.74 -3.02
N GLU A 73 -0.80 -42.81 -2.60
CA GLU A 73 -1.11 -43.52 -1.35
C GLU A 73 -0.80 -42.70 -0.08
N SER A 74 -0.33 -41.45 -0.21
CA SER A 74 -0.06 -40.54 0.90
C SER A 74 -1.36 -39.93 1.48
N PRO A 75 -1.33 -39.41 2.74
CA PRO A 75 -2.50 -38.78 3.38
C PRO A 75 -3.07 -37.57 2.62
N GLU A 76 -2.31 -37.01 1.68
CA GLU A 76 -2.68 -35.87 0.84
C GLU A 76 -3.68 -36.25 -0.28
N GLY A 77 -3.86 -37.55 -0.55
CA GLY A 77 -4.97 -38.14 -1.31
C GLY A 77 -5.03 -37.87 -2.81
N LEU A 78 -4.61 -36.69 -3.30
CA LEU A 78 -4.65 -36.33 -4.72
C LEU A 78 -3.67 -35.19 -5.03
N LYS A 79 -2.70 -35.41 -5.93
CA LYS A 79 -1.86 -34.33 -6.48
C LYS A 79 -2.34 -33.97 -7.88
N ALA A 80 -2.96 -32.80 -8.00
CA ALA A 80 -3.41 -32.24 -9.26
C ALA A 80 -2.42 -31.18 -9.77
N LYS A 81 -2.19 -31.16 -11.08
CA LYS A 81 -1.38 -30.17 -11.79
C LYS A 81 -2.17 -29.66 -12.98
N ILE A 82 -2.02 -28.36 -13.22
CA ILE A 82 -2.47 -27.71 -14.44
C ILE A 82 -1.24 -27.54 -15.31
N ILE A 83 -1.17 -28.27 -16.43
CA ILE A 83 0.02 -28.35 -17.25
C ILE A 83 -0.20 -27.76 -18.65
N LEU A 84 0.84 -27.16 -19.19
CA LEU A 84 0.95 -26.86 -20.61
C LEU A 84 2.09 -27.70 -21.18
N THR A 85 1.77 -28.51 -22.18
CA THR A 85 2.75 -29.45 -22.74
C THR A 85 3.84 -28.71 -23.51
N ASN A 86 5.06 -29.25 -23.47
CA ASN A 86 6.19 -28.64 -24.18
C ASN A 86 5.94 -28.53 -25.69
N ASP A 87 5.28 -29.52 -26.29
CA ASP A 87 4.93 -29.47 -27.72
C ASP A 87 4.10 -28.22 -28.05
N ASN A 88 3.10 -27.89 -27.22
CA ASN A 88 2.26 -26.72 -27.41
C ASN A 88 3.01 -25.39 -27.20
N ILE A 89 3.97 -25.37 -26.27
CA ILE A 89 4.85 -24.21 -26.04
C ILE A 89 5.73 -23.98 -27.27
N MET A 90 6.32 -25.04 -27.81
CA MET A 90 7.29 -24.96 -28.91
C MET A 90 6.68 -24.52 -30.26
N LEU A 91 5.35 -24.61 -30.43
CA LEU A 91 4.65 -24.12 -31.62
C LEU A 91 4.75 -22.60 -31.79
N PHE A 92 4.92 -21.84 -30.70
CA PHE A 92 4.96 -20.39 -30.76
C PHE A 92 6.37 -19.87 -31.08
N LYS A 93 6.51 -19.17 -32.20
CA LYS A 93 7.82 -18.61 -32.62
C LYS A 93 8.19 -17.29 -31.93
N GLY A 94 7.27 -16.69 -31.16
CA GLY A 94 7.45 -15.39 -30.52
C GLY A 94 8.26 -15.40 -29.22
N TRP A 95 8.83 -16.53 -28.81
CA TRP A 95 9.69 -16.60 -27.64
C TRP A 95 11.01 -15.85 -27.88
N ASN A 96 11.32 -14.89 -27.00
CA ASN A 96 12.63 -14.24 -26.99
C ASN A 96 13.71 -15.16 -26.37
N SER A 97 14.99 -14.77 -26.46
CA SER A 97 16.10 -15.60 -25.97
C SER A 97 15.99 -15.97 -24.49
N LYS A 98 15.55 -15.04 -23.64
CA LYS A 98 15.35 -15.27 -22.20
C LYS A 98 14.17 -16.19 -21.90
N ALA A 99 13.08 -16.07 -22.64
CA ALA A 99 11.94 -16.97 -22.53
C ALA A 99 12.33 -18.40 -22.96
N LYS A 100 13.15 -18.54 -24.00
CA LYS A 100 13.69 -19.85 -24.43
C LYS A 100 14.58 -20.47 -23.35
N GLN A 101 15.44 -19.69 -22.70
CA GLN A 101 16.24 -20.17 -21.56
C GLN A 101 15.37 -20.74 -20.43
N TYR A 102 14.22 -20.12 -20.16
CA TYR A 102 13.27 -20.65 -19.18
C TYR A 102 12.65 -21.98 -19.64
N ILE A 103 12.21 -22.06 -20.90
CA ILE A 103 11.61 -23.26 -21.49
C ILE A 103 12.60 -24.43 -21.50
N GLU A 104 13.86 -24.18 -21.89
CA GLU A 104 14.93 -25.18 -21.90
C GLU A 104 15.28 -25.69 -20.49
N GLY A 105 15.04 -24.87 -19.47
CA GLY A 105 15.21 -25.26 -18.06
C GLY A 105 14.03 -26.05 -17.48
N LEU A 106 12.94 -26.26 -18.22
CA LEU A 106 11.81 -27.05 -17.76
C LEU A 106 12.14 -28.54 -17.83
N ASN A 107 12.05 -29.23 -16.68
CA ASN A 107 12.16 -30.69 -16.60
C ASN A 107 10.82 -31.36 -16.98
N GLY A 108 10.41 -31.20 -18.24
CA GLY A 108 9.13 -31.70 -18.77
C GLY A 108 8.09 -30.58 -18.94
N ASP A 109 6.82 -30.92 -18.79
CA ASP A 109 5.72 -29.97 -19.02
C ASP A 109 5.68 -28.83 -17.99
N LEU A 110 5.23 -27.66 -18.44
CA LEU A 110 5.09 -26.49 -17.59
C LEU A 110 3.96 -26.68 -16.58
N ASN A 111 4.29 -26.71 -15.29
CA ASN A 111 3.29 -26.55 -14.24
C ASN A 111 2.90 -25.07 -14.10
N ILE A 112 1.68 -24.76 -14.53
CA ILE A 112 1.18 -23.39 -14.58
C ILE A 112 1.06 -22.76 -13.19
N LEU A 113 0.64 -23.55 -12.17
CA LEU A 113 0.45 -23.02 -10.82
C LEU A 113 1.79 -22.62 -10.19
N VAL A 114 2.82 -23.45 -10.36
CA VAL A 114 4.19 -23.13 -9.88
C VAL A 114 4.71 -21.88 -10.56
N MET A 115 4.56 -21.77 -11.89
CA MET A 115 4.96 -20.57 -12.63
C MET A 115 4.24 -19.31 -12.15
N ILE A 116 2.94 -19.41 -11.83
CA ILE A 116 2.16 -18.30 -11.28
C ILE A 116 2.72 -17.87 -9.93
N ASP A 117 2.98 -18.81 -9.02
CA ASP A 117 3.48 -18.52 -7.68
C ASP A 117 4.87 -17.90 -7.72
N ASP A 118 5.77 -18.43 -8.55
CA ASP A 118 7.11 -17.90 -8.75
C ASP A 118 7.07 -16.47 -9.30
N TYR A 119 6.25 -16.23 -10.32
CA TYR A 119 6.12 -14.90 -10.92
C TYR A 119 5.42 -13.91 -9.98
N HIS A 120 4.39 -14.35 -9.27
CA HIS A 120 3.71 -13.56 -8.25
C HIS A 120 4.70 -13.12 -7.17
N THR A 121 5.52 -14.03 -6.66
CA THR A 121 6.55 -13.73 -5.66
C THR A 121 7.53 -12.68 -6.18
N LEU A 122 8.04 -12.87 -7.40
CA LEU A 122 8.94 -11.92 -8.06
C LEU A 122 8.34 -10.51 -8.16
N VAL A 123 7.06 -10.41 -8.54
CA VAL A 123 6.34 -9.13 -8.62
C VAL A 123 6.14 -8.55 -7.22
N ALA A 124 5.62 -9.32 -6.27
CA ALA A 124 5.35 -8.86 -4.91
C ALA A 124 6.59 -8.30 -4.22
N GLU A 125 7.72 -8.98 -4.33
CA GLU A 125 8.99 -8.51 -3.78
C GLU A 125 9.48 -7.21 -4.44
N PHE A 126 9.31 -7.08 -5.76
CA PHE A 126 9.62 -5.82 -6.45
C PHE A 126 8.76 -4.67 -5.92
N TYR A 127 7.46 -4.89 -5.71
CA TYR A 127 6.58 -3.87 -5.15
C TYR A 127 6.94 -3.47 -3.72
N GLN A 128 7.23 -4.45 -2.87
CA GLN A 128 7.65 -4.18 -1.50
C GLN A 128 8.94 -3.36 -1.49
N TRP A 129 9.91 -3.74 -2.33
CA TRP A 129 11.15 -2.98 -2.50
C TRP A 129 10.88 -1.56 -3.01
N PHE A 130 10.05 -1.40 -4.05
CA PHE A 130 9.74 -0.11 -4.65
C PHE A 130 9.08 0.84 -3.65
N ILE A 131 8.02 0.39 -2.96
CA ILE A 131 7.30 1.19 -1.95
C ILE A 131 8.24 1.59 -0.81
N LYS A 132 9.06 0.65 -0.31
CA LYS A 132 10.04 0.94 0.73
C LYS A 132 10.99 2.05 0.28
N ARG A 133 11.53 1.94 -0.93
CA ARG A 133 12.48 2.92 -1.46
C ARG A 133 11.85 4.29 -1.68
N GLN A 134 10.60 4.35 -2.15
CA GLN A 134 9.85 5.60 -2.19
C GLN A 134 9.68 6.23 -0.81
N GLY A 135 9.37 5.43 0.21
CA GLY A 135 9.25 5.90 1.59
C GLY A 135 10.55 6.47 2.14
N GLU A 136 11.70 5.90 1.76
CA GLU A 136 13.02 6.42 2.10
C GLU A 136 13.32 7.74 1.38
N ILE A 137 13.02 7.83 0.08
CA ILE A 137 13.24 9.01 -0.75
C ILE A 137 12.42 10.20 -0.23
N HIS A 138 11.13 9.98 0.07
CA HIS A 138 10.19 11.04 0.45
C HIS A 138 10.05 11.23 1.96
N LYS A 139 10.96 10.66 2.75
CA LYS A 139 10.83 10.62 4.21
C LYS A 139 10.76 12.02 4.82
N GLU A 140 11.57 12.95 4.33
CA GLU A 140 11.67 14.31 4.86
C GLU A 140 10.47 15.16 4.43
N GLU A 141 9.99 15.00 3.19
CA GLU A 141 8.77 15.63 2.69
C GLU A 141 7.55 15.17 3.49
N VAL A 142 7.41 13.86 3.71
CA VAL A 142 6.33 13.29 4.52
C VAL A 142 6.41 13.79 5.97
N SER A 143 7.60 13.80 6.57
CA SER A 143 7.81 14.35 7.92
C SER A 143 7.41 15.82 8.01
N THR A 144 7.75 16.61 6.99
CA THR A 144 7.41 18.03 6.89
C THR A 144 5.90 18.23 6.75
N LEU A 145 5.25 17.47 5.87
CA LEU A 145 3.80 17.50 5.70
C LEU A 145 3.06 17.16 7.01
N LEU A 146 3.48 16.11 7.71
CA LEU A 146 2.88 15.73 8.99
C LEU A 146 3.05 16.81 10.07
N LYS A 147 4.20 17.49 10.11
CA LYS A 147 4.43 18.64 11.00
C LYS A 147 3.50 19.80 10.63
N MET A 148 3.37 20.12 9.35
CA MET A 148 2.47 21.19 8.87
C MET A 148 1.01 20.89 9.22
N GLU A 149 0.53 19.67 8.97
CA GLU A 149 -0.82 19.24 9.35
C GLU A 149 -1.07 19.37 10.85
N ARG A 150 -0.10 18.98 11.67
CA ARG A 150 -0.16 19.14 13.13
C ARG A 150 -0.27 20.62 13.50
N ASN A 151 0.62 21.47 12.97
CA ASN A 151 0.62 22.90 13.26
C ASN A 151 -0.71 23.56 12.87
N LEU A 152 -1.28 23.19 11.72
CA LEU A 152 -2.58 23.69 11.28
C LEU A 152 -3.72 23.27 12.22
N LYS A 153 -3.71 22.03 12.72
CA LYS A 153 -4.68 21.58 13.73
C LYS A 153 -4.53 22.35 15.05
N GLU A 154 -3.29 22.55 15.50
CA GLU A 154 -2.99 23.31 16.72
C GLU A 154 -3.41 24.78 16.61
N GLN A 155 -3.18 25.42 15.46
CA GLN A 155 -3.61 26.80 15.22
C GLN A 155 -5.14 26.90 15.22
N LYS A 156 -5.85 26.01 14.49
CA LYS A 156 -7.31 25.97 14.49
C LYS A 156 -7.89 25.78 15.89
N LEU A 157 -7.27 24.93 16.72
CA LEU A 157 -7.68 24.77 18.12
C LEU A 157 -7.51 26.09 18.88
N ARG A 158 -6.36 26.76 18.75
CA ARG A 158 -6.11 28.04 19.45
C ARG A 158 -7.11 29.12 19.05
N GLU A 159 -7.41 29.23 17.77
CA GLU A 159 -8.44 30.14 17.25
C GLU A 159 -9.81 29.81 17.82
N MET A 160 -10.19 28.53 17.84
CA MET A 160 -11.45 28.08 18.42
C MET A 160 -11.54 28.37 19.92
N ILE A 161 -10.50 28.08 20.69
CA ILE A 161 -10.47 28.40 22.13
C ILE A 161 -10.59 29.90 22.34
N SER A 162 -9.82 30.70 21.59
CA SER A 162 -9.90 32.16 21.66
C SER A 162 -11.33 32.63 21.41
N HIS A 163 -11.97 32.13 20.36
CA HIS A 163 -13.36 32.46 20.04
C HIS A 163 -14.35 31.98 21.12
N PHE A 164 -14.16 30.78 21.67
CA PHE A 164 -14.98 30.26 22.77
C PHE A 164 -14.85 31.10 24.05
N THR A 165 -13.65 31.55 24.38
CA THR A 165 -13.41 32.34 25.60
C THR A 165 -13.79 33.82 25.47
N THR A 166 -13.95 34.33 24.24
CA THR A 166 -14.27 35.75 23.98
C THR A 166 -15.70 35.98 23.47
N SER A 167 -16.33 34.96 22.87
CA SER A 167 -17.68 35.05 22.30
C SER A 167 -18.68 34.23 23.10
N LYS A 168 -19.72 34.89 23.64
CA LYS A 168 -20.81 34.23 24.38
C LYS A 168 -21.77 33.41 23.50
N THR A 169 -21.65 33.47 22.18
CA THR A 169 -22.58 32.80 21.24
C THR A 169 -22.10 31.42 20.77
N PHE A 170 -20.86 31.03 21.06
CA PHE A 170 -20.33 29.74 20.62
C PHE A 170 -20.94 28.58 21.41
N ASN A 171 -21.34 27.52 20.70
CA ASN A 171 -21.99 26.34 21.28
C ASN A 171 -20.98 25.47 22.06
N ASN A 172 -21.29 25.21 23.33
CA ASN A 172 -20.52 24.37 24.26
C ASN A 172 -20.29 22.94 23.73
N GLU A 173 -21.31 22.33 23.10
CA GLU A 173 -21.21 20.98 22.54
C GLU A 173 -20.32 20.94 21.30
N ALA A 174 -20.39 21.98 20.47
CA ALA A 174 -19.51 22.12 19.31
C ALA A 174 -18.04 22.27 19.73
N PHE A 175 -17.78 23.02 20.81
CA PHE A 175 -16.45 23.15 21.40
C PHE A 175 -15.93 21.81 21.92
N LEU A 176 -16.73 21.07 22.70
CA LEU A 176 -16.34 19.77 23.24
C LEU A 176 -16.03 18.76 22.14
N ASN A 177 -16.87 18.68 21.11
CA ASN A 177 -16.66 17.76 19.99
C ASN A 177 -15.37 18.08 19.22
N ALA A 178 -15.09 19.38 19.00
CA ALA A 178 -13.88 19.79 18.31
C ALA A 178 -12.60 19.53 19.12
N VAL A 179 -12.63 19.70 20.44
CA VAL A 179 -11.49 19.30 21.30
C VAL A 179 -11.37 17.78 21.35
N ARG A 180 -12.49 17.05 21.40
CA ARG A 180 -12.54 15.58 21.40
C ARG A 180 -11.91 14.97 20.14
N ASP A 181 -12.10 15.60 18.98
CA ASP A 181 -11.53 15.14 17.71
C ASP A 181 -10.00 15.28 17.62
N MET A 182 -9.37 15.90 18.61
CA MET A 182 -7.92 15.95 18.73
C MET A 182 -7.31 14.74 19.45
N TYR A 183 -8.12 13.95 20.16
CA TYR A 183 -7.65 12.71 20.75
C TYR A 183 -7.47 11.64 19.66
N ASN A 184 -6.40 10.84 19.80
CA ASN A 184 -6.29 9.60 19.03
C ASN A 184 -7.45 8.64 19.38
N GLN A 185 -7.68 7.60 18.58
CA GLN A 185 -8.83 6.71 18.79
C GLN A 185 -8.89 6.07 20.18
N GLU A 186 -7.74 5.73 20.77
CA GLU A 186 -7.68 5.11 22.09
C GLU A 186 -8.04 6.11 23.20
N SER A 187 -7.48 7.31 23.15
CA SER A 187 -7.79 8.41 24.07
C SER A 187 -9.25 8.86 23.93
N LYS A 188 -9.80 8.88 22.71
CA LYS A 188 -11.21 9.22 22.46
C LYS A 188 -12.14 8.20 23.13
N ARG A 189 -11.88 6.90 23.00
CA ARG A 189 -12.66 5.85 23.69
C ARG A 189 -12.63 5.98 25.21
N LYS A 190 -11.46 6.30 25.79
CA LYS A 190 -11.33 6.52 27.25
C LYS A 190 -12.13 7.75 27.69
N PHE A 191 -12.01 8.85 26.94
CA PHE A 191 -12.75 10.09 27.16
C PHE A 191 -14.28 9.87 27.11
N ASP A 192 -14.77 9.11 26.14
CA ASP A 192 -16.20 8.86 25.94
C ASP A 192 -16.85 8.06 27.07
N ASN A 193 -16.06 7.24 27.76
CA ASN A 193 -16.53 6.44 28.89
C ASN A 193 -16.57 7.22 30.22
N LEU A 194 -16.10 8.47 30.23
CA LEU A 194 -16.15 9.34 31.41
C LEU A 194 -17.54 10.01 31.55
N SER A 195 -17.91 10.38 32.78
CA SER A 195 -19.06 11.27 32.99
C SER A 195 -18.77 12.65 32.40
N TYR A 196 -19.81 13.40 32.05
CA TYR A 196 -19.67 14.74 31.45
C TYR A 196 -18.75 15.69 32.25
N GLN A 197 -18.88 15.74 33.58
CA GLN A 197 -17.96 16.52 34.43
C GLN A 197 -16.51 16.04 34.34
N LYS A 198 -16.28 14.72 34.31
CA LYS A 198 -14.93 14.16 34.17
C LYS A 198 -14.36 14.40 32.77
N GLN A 199 -15.19 14.41 31.73
CA GLN A 199 -14.79 14.80 30.37
C GLN A 199 -14.30 16.25 30.35
N LEU A 200 -15.00 17.16 31.02
CA LEU A 200 -14.61 18.56 31.11
C LEU A 200 -13.29 18.76 31.87
N GLU A 201 -13.11 18.10 32.99
CA GLU A 201 -11.86 18.15 33.74
C GLU A 201 -10.68 17.58 32.94
N GLU A 202 -10.86 16.42 32.30
CA GLU A 202 -9.83 15.80 31.46
C GLU A 202 -9.47 16.66 30.25
N MET A 203 -10.46 17.31 29.65
CA MET A 203 -10.28 18.27 28.57
C MET A 203 -9.47 19.49 29.04
N ILE A 204 -9.89 20.14 30.12
CA ILE A 204 -9.21 21.33 30.66
C ILE A 204 -7.78 20.97 31.06
N PHE A 205 -7.59 19.84 31.73
CA PHE A 205 -6.28 19.32 32.10
C PHE A 205 -5.40 19.12 30.87
N SER A 206 -5.91 18.44 29.84
CA SER A 206 -5.17 18.18 28.60
C SER A 206 -4.80 19.46 27.86
N LEU A 207 -5.74 20.41 27.72
CA LEU A 207 -5.49 21.69 27.08
C LEU A 207 -4.42 22.50 27.82
N LYS A 208 -4.44 22.47 29.16
CA LYS A 208 -3.46 23.17 30.00
C LYS A 208 -2.10 22.51 29.95
N ALA A 209 -2.03 21.18 30.09
CA ALA A 209 -0.80 20.41 30.05
C ALA A 209 -0.03 20.58 28.72
N ASN A 210 -0.77 20.78 27.62
CA ASN A 210 -0.20 21.04 26.29
C ASN A 210 -0.02 22.53 25.96
N GLY A 211 -0.28 23.45 26.91
CA GLY A 211 -0.10 24.89 26.71
C GLY A 211 -1.05 25.52 25.68
N PHE A 212 -2.23 24.95 25.47
CA PHE A 212 -3.27 25.54 24.63
C PHE A 212 -4.07 26.63 25.34
N ILE A 213 -4.17 26.56 26.66
CA ILE A 213 -4.90 27.54 27.49
C ILE A 213 -4.04 28.12 28.59
N ASN A 214 -4.26 29.39 28.90
CA ASN A 214 -3.71 30.08 30.06
C ASN A 214 -4.72 30.10 31.24
N LYS A 215 -4.31 30.61 32.40
CA LYS A 215 -5.17 30.68 33.61
C LYS A 215 -6.48 31.47 33.40
N PHE A 216 -6.46 32.50 32.54
CA PHE A 216 -7.66 33.28 32.22
C PHE A 216 -8.64 32.45 31.38
N GLN A 217 -8.15 31.82 30.31
CA GLN A 217 -8.96 30.96 29.45
C GLN A 217 -9.51 29.74 30.19
N GLU A 218 -8.73 29.15 31.10
CA GLU A 218 -9.21 28.08 31.98
C GLU A 218 -10.41 28.52 32.83
N LYS A 219 -10.33 29.71 33.43
CA LYS A 219 -11.42 30.28 34.23
C LYS A 219 -12.67 30.52 33.38
N GLU A 220 -12.53 31.13 32.20
CA GLU A 220 -13.66 31.37 31.28
C GLU A 220 -14.32 30.06 30.81
N ILE A 221 -13.53 29.03 30.49
CA ILE A 221 -14.06 27.72 30.11
C ILE A 221 -14.88 27.13 31.28
N ARG A 222 -14.31 27.13 32.50
CA ARG A 222 -14.97 26.65 33.71
C ARG A 222 -16.29 27.36 33.99
N GLU A 223 -16.29 28.69 33.90
CA GLU A 223 -17.51 29.50 34.09
C GLU A 223 -18.59 29.20 33.05
N ARG A 224 -18.23 28.99 31.77
CA ARG A 224 -19.20 28.66 30.71
C ARG A 224 -19.79 27.26 30.79
N PHE A 225 -19.06 26.32 31.41
CA PHE A 225 -19.51 24.95 31.62
C PHE A 225 -20.12 24.71 33.02
N GLU A 226 -20.12 25.72 33.89
CA GLU A 226 -20.57 25.64 35.28
C GLU A 226 -19.82 24.57 36.10
N VAL A 227 -18.49 24.47 35.91
CA VAL A 227 -17.61 23.49 36.58
C VAL A 227 -16.46 24.13 37.35
#